data_AF-A0A8T7F6D0-F1
#
_entry.id   AF-A0A8T7F6D0-F1
#
_cell.length_a   1.000
_cell.length_b   1.000
_cell.length_c   1.000
_cell.angle_alpha   90.00
_cell.angle_beta   90.00
_cell.angle_gamma   90.00
#
_symmetry.space_group_name_H-M   'P 1'
#
loop_
_entity.id
_entity.type
_entity.pdbx_description
1 polymer ?
#
loop_
_entity_poly.entity_id
_entity_poly.type
_entity_poly.pdbx_seq_one_letter_code
_entity_poly.pdbx_strand_id
1 'polypeptide(L)'
;MRFRFSIRQRIALIFTLLVLLLLVMGAIALLFTQSAETTVDDIQNGSDDINQANNLRVSWLSMASTIDRLLLTRQSSLIDTNLAANRSDFEARLANIQAETLGTSSSTQEENTQLTQSIGGLGTELLSYVDEVIAQVRASEWTRAQSIRHTDLASVERRFLADVDELGSNVSTDVTEAIRQSTDTQNQFRTFVIAISVVGVLIALIVSIITTLSVTRPLANLIATTREIQAGDFSKRANVGGRDELSNLAQSFNSMTEQLQRSFSSLEERVQARTRELEAVFAVNTQVGTILEVDRLLQDVTDMIKERFDLYHAHIFMYDPKSEALVLTAGAGHVGRQMVTEGRVISVNNLRSIVARAARTRAGVVVNNVTETVDFLPHPLLPNTRSELAVPLVARGRLLGVLDVQSDEFDHFLPETLSLMEILATQVAIALNNATLYEVAERTSRRERTIGNITQKIQTAVSIDEILQSTIRELGKALRVPHTAIELRLTENTLSSDDRENLIVEQEPENA
;
A
#
# COMPACT_ATOMS: atom_id res chain seq x y z
N MET A 1 -14.62 -31.25 8.42
CA MET A 1 -15.01 -30.12 9.28
C MET A 1 -13.89 -29.07 9.25
N ARG A 2 -14.03 -27.96 8.52
CA ARG A 2 -13.04 -26.86 8.57
C ARG A 2 -13.34 -26.03 9.82
N PHE A 3 -12.57 -26.24 10.89
CA PHE A 3 -12.70 -25.50 12.13
C PHE A 3 -12.53 -23.99 11.88
N ARG A 4 -13.47 -23.19 12.40
CA ARG A 4 -13.60 -21.74 12.19
C ARG A 4 -12.81 -20.96 13.24
N PHE A 5 -11.50 -21.17 13.31
CA PHE A 5 -10.67 -20.40 14.25
C PHE A 5 -10.11 -19.15 13.59
N SER A 6 -10.16 -18.03 14.30
CA SER A 6 -9.44 -16.80 13.95
C SER A 6 -7.92 -17.02 13.99
N ILE A 7 -7.12 -16.19 13.33
CA ILE A 7 -5.66 -16.34 13.32
C ILE A 7 -5.12 -16.29 14.76
N ARG A 8 -5.64 -15.37 15.58
CA ARG A 8 -5.29 -15.24 17.00
C ARG A 8 -5.57 -16.54 17.77
N GLN A 9 -6.73 -17.16 17.56
CA GLN A 9 -7.10 -18.40 18.25
C GLN A 9 -6.19 -19.57 17.88
N ARG A 10 -5.80 -19.68 16.60
CA ARG A 10 -4.86 -20.72 16.14
C ARG A 10 -3.49 -20.54 16.78
N ILE A 11 -2.95 -19.31 16.74
CA ILE A 11 -1.65 -18.99 17.36
C ILE A 11 -1.71 -19.24 18.87
N ALA A 12 -2.76 -18.81 19.55
CA ALA A 12 -2.92 -19.04 21.00
C ALA A 12 -2.93 -20.53 21.34
N LEU A 13 -3.70 -21.35 20.61
CA LEU A 13 -3.80 -22.79 20.85
C LEU A 13 -2.43 -23.48 20.66
N ILE A 14 -1.65 -23.05 19.67
CA ILE A 14 -0.29 -23.53 19.42
C ILE A 14 0.64 -23.19 20.58
N PHE A 15 0.65 -21.93 21.03
CA PHE A 15 1.45 -21.52 22.18
C PHE A 15 1.04 -22.24 23.46
N THR A 16 -0.26 -22.40 23.71
CA THR A 16 -0.76 -23.16 24.87
C THR A 16 -0.28 -24.60 24.84
N LEU A 17 -0.31 -25.25 23.67
CA LEU A 17 0.13 -26.63 23.53
C LEU A 17 1.65 -26.78 23.72
N LEU A 18 2.45 -25.82 23.25
CA LEU A 18 3.89 -25.78 23.51
C LEU A 18 4.21 -25.57 24.99
N VAL A 19 3.51 -24.64 25.66
CA VAL A 19 3.67 -24.39 27.10
C VAL A 19 3.27 -25.63 27.90
N LEU A 20 2.17 -26.29 27.55
CA LEU A 20 1.75 -27.54 28.19
C LEU A 20 2.83 -28.62 28.05
N LEU A 21 3.41 -28.77 26.86
CA LEU A 21 4.49 -29.73 26.61
C LEU A 21 5.73 -29.43 27.44
N LEU A 22 6.11 -28.15 27.60
CA LEU A 22 7.20 -27.74 28.49
C LEU A 22 6.91 -28.01 29.96
N LEU A 23 5.68 -27.76 30.41
CA LEU A 23 5.26 -28.05 31.79
C LEU A 23 5.28 -29.55 32.09
N VAL A 24 4.79 -30.38 31.16
CA VAL A 24 4.85 -31.84 31.28
C VAL A 24 6.30 -32.32 31.33
N MET A 25 7.17 -31.79 30.47
CA MET A 25 8.59 -32.12 30.48
C MET A 25 9.26 -31.73 31.81
N GLY A 26 8.95 -30.54 32.33
CA GLY A 26 9.45 -30.08 33.63
C GLY A 26 8.96 -30.94 34.80
N ALA A 27 7.68 -31.31 34.82
CA ALA A 27 7.12 -32.18 35.86
C ALA A 27 7.77 -33.57 35.85
N ILE A 28 7.98 -34.17 34.67
CA ILE A 28 8.66 -35.46 34.53
C ILE A 28 10.12 -35.35 34.99
N ALA A 29 10.82 -34.26 34.67
CA ALA A 29 12.18 -34.03 35.13
C ALA A 29 12.27 -33.94 36.67
N LEU A 30 11.34 -33.25 37.32
CA LEU A 30 11.29 -33.15 38.78
C LEU A 30 11.05 -34.51 39.46
N LEU A 31 10.10 -35.29 38.94
CA LEU A 31 9.82 -36.65 39.45
C LEU A 31 11.05 -37.55 39.34
N PHE A 32 11.80 -37.44 38.25
CA PHE A 32 13.05 -38.19 38.07
C PHE A 32 14.14 -37.75 39.05
N THR A 33 14.35 -36.44 39.23
CA THR A 33 15.33 -35.93 40.20
C THR A 33 15.05 -36.47 41.60
N GLN A 34 13.78 -36.50 42.00
CA GLN A 34 13.38 -37.05 43.30
C GLN A 34 13.68 -38.55 43.41
N SER A 35 13.42 -39.35 42.37
CA SER A 35 13.75 -40.77 42.35
C SER A 35 15.26 -41.04 42.36
N ALA A 36 16.07 -40.16 41.77
CA ALA A 36 17.52 -40.28 41.81
C ALA A 36 18.06 -39.97 43.22
N GLU A 37 17.51 -38.97 43.89
CA GLU A 37 17.87 -38.61 45.28
C GLU A 37 17.60 -39.78 46.23
N THR A 38 16.41 -40.40 46.18
CA THR A 38 16.10 -41.56 47.02
C THR A 38 17.03 -42.75 46.77
N THR A 39 17.40 -43.01 45.51
CA THR A 39 18.35 -44.09 45.20
C THR A 39 19.72 -43.81 45.82
N VAL A 40 20.20 -42.57 45.76
CA VAL A 40 21.50 -42.19 46.34
C VAL A 40 21.48 -42.40 47.85
N ASP A 41 20.39 -42.00 48.51
CA ASP A 41 20.21 -42.23 49.94
C ASP A 41 20.17 -43.73 50.27
N ASP A 42 19.44 -44.54 49.50
CA ASP A 42 19.37 -46.00 49.71
C ASP A 42 20.74 -46.68 49.54
N ILE A 43 21.55 -46.24 48.57
CA ILE A 43 22.92 -46.75 48.35
C ILE A 43 23.84 -46.34 49.49
N GLN A 44 23.76 -45.09 49.95
CA GLN A 44 24.58 -44.61 51.07
C GLN A 44 24.24 -45.35 52.36
N ASN A 45 22.95 -45.42 52.71
CA ASN A 45 22.47 -46.11 53.90
C ASN A 45 22.82 -47.60 53.85
N GLY A 46 22.56 -48.29 52.72
CA GLY A 46 22.92 -49.70 52.58
C GLY A 46 24.44 -49.95 52.61
N SER A 47 25.26 -49.03 52.11
CA SER A 47 26.72 -49.10 52.25
C SER A 47 27.15 -48.95 53.72
N ASP A 48 26.54 -48.03 54.46
CA ASP A 48 26.81 -47.85 55.89
C ASP A 48 26.37 -49.08 56.70
N ASP A 49 25.21 -49.65 56.39
CA ASP A 49 24.69 -50.88 56.97
C ASP A 49 25.64 -52.08 56.76
N ILE A 50 26.15 -52.26 55.54
CA ILE A 50 27.16 -53.29 55.23
C ILE A 50 28.43 -53.07 56.07
N ASN A 51 28.88 -51.82 56.19
CA ASN A 51 30.04 -51.48 57.00
C ASN A 51 29.79 -51.78 58.48
N GLN A 52 28.59 -51.54 59.01
CA GLN A 52 28.24 -51.88 60.39
C GLN A 52 28.31 -53.39 60.64
N ALA A 53 27.68 -54.20 59.78
CA ALA A 53 27.71 -55.67 59.88
C ALA A 53 29.15 -56.21 59.81
N ASN A 54 29.94 -55.74 58.84
CA ASN A 54 31.34 -56.14 58.70
C ASN A 54 32.20 -55.72 59.91
N ASN A 55 31.96 -54.52 60.44
CA ASN A 55 32.66 -54.03 61.62
C ASN A 55 32.36 -54.86 62.88
N LEU A 56 31.11 -55.30 63.07
CA LEU A 56 30.74 -56.21 64.16
C LEU A 56 31.41 -57.57 64.02
N ARG A 57 31.46 -58.12 62.79
CA ARG A 57 32.21 -59.34 62.51
C ARG A 57 33.69 -59.19 62.85
N VAL A 58 34.32 -58.09 62.42
CA VAL A 58 35.75 -57.83 62.67
C VAL A 58 36.03 -57.67 64.16
N SER A 59 35.19 -56.96 64.92
CA SER A 59 35.38 -56.79 66.37
C SER A 59 35.28 -58.12 67.12
N TRP A 60 34.32 -58.98 66.74
CA TRP A 60 34.23 -60.35 67.27
C TRP A 60 35.49 -61.16 66.96
N LEU A 61 35.93 -61.20 65.70
CA LEU A 61 37.11 -61.97 65.30
C LEU A 61 38.39 -61.49 66.01
N SER A 62 38.50 -60.18 66.26
CA SER A 62 39.58 -59.61 67.07
C SER A 62 39.52 -60.09 68.53
N MET A 63 38.33 -60.13 69.13
CA MET A 63 38.11 -60.64 70.49
C MET A 63 38.43 -62.14 70.58
N ALA A 64 37.86 -62.95 69.68
CA ALA A 64 38.12 -64.37 69.50
C ALA A 64 39.62 -64.68 69.38
N SER A 65 40.34 -63.96 68.52
CA SER A 65 41.80 -64.09 68.36
C SER A 65 42.58 -63.76 69.62
N THR A 66 42.13 -62.76 70.40
CA THR A 66 42.74 -62.44 71.69
C THR A 66 42.49 -63.53 72.73
N ILE A 67 41.31 -64.16 72.74
CA ILE A 67 41.00 -65.31 73.59
C ILE A 67 41.88 -66.51 73.20
N ASP A 68 42.01 -66.81 71.91
CA ASP A 68 42.86 -67.90 71.44
C ASP A 68 44.33 -67.66 71.82
N ARG A 69 44.84 -66.44 71.65
CA ARG A 69 46.18 -66.06 72.13
C ARG A 69 46.33 -66.22 73.64
N LEU A 70 45.35 -65.76 74.42
CA LEU A 70 45.33 -65.91 75.88
C LEU A 70 45.43 -67.37 76.31
N LEU A 71 44.68 -68.27 75.68
CA LEU A 71 44.65 -69.70 76.01
C LEU A 71 45.95 -70.41 75.56
N LEU A 72 46.51 -70.03 74.42
CA LEU A 72 47.75 -70.61 73.88
C LEU A 72 48.99 -70.16 74.67
N THR A 73 49.10 -68.87 75.01
CA THR A 73 50.26 -68.32 75.73
C THR A 73 50.13 -68.45 77.25
N ARG A 74 48.93 -68.73 77.75
CA ARG A 74 48.57 -68.74 79.17
C ARG A 74 48.91 -67.45 79.91
N GLN A 75 48.91 -66.32 79.20
CA GLN A 75 49.25 -65.01 79.74
C GLN A 75 47.99 -64.27 80.21
N SER A 76 47.66 -64.38 81.50
CA SER A 76 46.46 -63.75 82.08
C SER A 76 46.41 -62.21 81.95
N SER A 77 47.56 -61.54 81.82
CA SER A 77 47.61 -60.07 81.63
C SER A 77 46.95 -59.59 80.33
N LEU A 78 46.74 -60.48 79.35
CA LEU A 78 46.01 -60.17 78.11
C LEU A 78 44.52 -59.89 78.35
N ILE A 79 43.96 -60.39 79.47
CA ILE A 79 42.57 -60.12 79.86
C ILE A 79 42.37 -58.62 80.04
N ASP A 80 43.23 -57.98 80.84
CA ASP A 80 43.06 -56.56 81.20
C ASP A 80 43.65 -55.63 80.12
N THR A 81 44.67 -56.07 79.38
CA THR A 81 45.37 -55.22 78.40
C THR A 81 44.66 -55.16 77.04
N ASN A 82 44.06 -56.27 76.58
CA ASN A 82 43.52 -56.39 75.23
C ASN A 82 42.07 -56.85 75.21
N LEU A 83 41.73 -57.87 76.01
CA LEU A 83 40.40 -58.48 75.95
C LEU A 83 39.31 -57.52 76.43
N ALA A 84 39.56 -56.73 77.47
CA ALA A 84 38.63 -55.71 77.96
C ALA A 84 38.30 -54.64 76.89
N ALA A 85 39.31 -54.16 76.15
CA ALA A 85 39.11 -53.19 75.08
C ALA A 85 38.36 -53.79 73.89
N ASN A 86 38.74 -55.01 73.46
CA ASN A 86 38.05 -55.72 72.38
C ASN A 86 36.59 -56.03 72.74
N ARG A 87 36.33 -56.37 74.00
CA ARG A 87 34.98 -56.58 74.51
C ARG A 87 34.14 -55.30 74.43
N SER A 88 34.67 -54.19 74.92
CA SER A 88 33.95 -52.90 74.87
C SER A 88 33.66 -52.46 73.43
N ASP A 89 34.59 -52.66 72.49
CA ASP A 89 34.35 -52.38 71.07
C ASP A 89 33.28 -53.30 70.45
N PHE A 90 33.29 -54.59 70.80
CA PHE A 90 32.26 -55.53 70.37
C PHE A 90 30.87 -55.17 70.93
N GLU A 91 30.77 -54.90 72.24
CA GLU A 91 29.52 -54.49 72.89
C GLU A 91 28.94 -53.21 72.26
N ALA A 92 29.79 -52.21 71.96
CA ALA A 92 29.35 -50.98 71.32
C ALA A 92 28.81 -51.23 69.90
N ARG A 93 29.49 -52.05 69.09
CA ARG A 93 29.02 -52.39 67.73
C ARG A 93 27.77 -53.25 67.73
N LEU A 94 27.65 -54.17 68.70
CA LEU A 94 26.45 -54.99 68.87
C LEU A 94 25.24 -54.11 69.22
N ALA A 95 25.42 -53.15 70.14
CA ALA A 95 24.38 -52.21 70.52
C ALA A 95 23.94 -51.31 69.33
N ASN A 96 24.87 -50.87 68.49
CA ASN A 96 24.53 -50.07 67.30
C ASN A 96 23.64 -50.86 66.33
N ILE A 97 23.99 -52.11 66.01
CA ILE A 97 23.19 -52.96 65.13
C ILE A 97 21.81 -53.24 65.72
N GLN A 98 21.69 -53.38 67.05
CA GLN A 98 20.39 -53.57 67.70
C GLN A 98 19.51 -52.31 67.73
N ALA A 99 20.11 -51.12 67.66
CA ALA A 99 19.40 -49.84 67.71
C ALA A 99 18.84 -49.41 66.35
N GLU A 100 19.43 -49.89 65.26
CA GLU A 100 19.07 -49.54 63.89
C GLU A 100 18.40 -50.71 63.17
N THR A 101 17.42 -50.43 62.32
CA THR A 101 16.86 -51.45 61.43
C THR A 101 17.62 -51.37 60.12
N LEU A 102 18.48 -52.35 59.85
CA LEU A 102 19.32 -52.38 58.66
C LEU A 102 18.54 -52.90 57.45
N GLY A 103 18.86 -52.35 56.27
CA GLY A 103 18.20 -52.66 55.01
C GLY A 103 17.26 -51.55 54.54
N THR A 104 17.18 -51.39 53.21
CA THR A 104 16.44 -50.31 52.55
C THR A 104 15.22 -50.83 51.78
N SER A 105 15.12 -52.14 51.56
CA SER A 105 14.01 -52.75 50.82
C SER A 105 12.92 -53.30 51.72
N SER A 106 11.66 -53.04 51.35
CA SER A 106 10.49 -53.66 51.98
C SER A 106 10.46 -55.20 51.91
N SER A 107 11.19 -55.82 50.97
CA SER A 107 11.16 -57.28 50.79
C SER A 107 12.02 -58.05 51.80
N THR A 108 13.10 -57.44 52.28
CA THR A 108 14.08 -58.03 53.20
C THR A 108 13.98 -57.43 54.61
N GLN A 109 13.23 -56.33 54.78
CA GLN A 109 13.07 -55.63 56.05
C GLN A 109 12.65 -56.53 57.22
N GLU A 110 11.68 -57.41 56.99
CA GLU A 110 11.17 -58.33 58.02
C GLU A 110 12.25 -59.34 58.44
N GLU A 111 12.95 -59.89 57.46
CA GLU A 111 14.04 -60.84 57.67
C GLU A 111 15.25 -60.19 58.35
N ASN A 112 15.66 -59.00 57.91
CA ASN A 112 16.74 -58.24 58.54
C ASN A 112 16.40 -57.87 59.99
N THR A 113 15.15 -57.54 60.28
CA THR A 113 14.70 -57.29 61.66
C THR A 113 14.85 -58.55 62.52
N GLN A 114 14.49 -59.73 61.99
CA GLN A 114 14.67 -61.00 62.69
C GLN A 114 16.16 -61.35 62.88
N LEU A 115 16.99 -61.14 61.86
CA LEU A 115 18.44 -61.35 61.92
C LEU A 115 19.09 -60.43 62.96
N THR A 116 18.78 -59.12 62.96
CA THR A 116 19.29 -58.17 63.96
C THR A 116 18.92 -58.59 65.39
N GLN A 117 17.70 -59.08 65.62
CA GLN A 117 17.30 -59.61 66.91
C GLN A 117 18.08 -60.88 67.29
N SER A 118 18.26 -61.81 66.35
CA SER A 118 19.03 -63.04 66.54
C SER A 118 20.51 -62.74 66.86
N ILE A 119 21.15 -61.87 66.06
CA ILE A 119 22.52 -61.37 66.27
C ILE A 119 22.67 -60.76 67.66
N GLY A 120 21.69 -59.96 68.09
CA GLY A 120 21.66 -59.39 69.44
C GLY A 120 21.65 -60.44 70.56
N GLY A 121 20.77 -61.44 70.41
CA GLY A 121 20.67 -62.55 71.36
C GLY A 121 21.93 -63.41 71.41
N LEU A 122 22.43 -63.83 70.24
CA LEU A 122 23.65 -64.62 70.10
C LEU A 122 24.89 -63.85 70.57
N GLY A 123 24.97 -62.54 70.28
CA GLY A 123 26.07 -61.69 70.76
C GLY A 123 26.12 -61.59 72.29
N THR A 124 24.96 -61.54 72.94
CA THR A 124 24.87 -61.59 74.42
C THR A 124 25.27 -62.97 74.95
N GLU A 125 24.86 -64.05 74.29
CA GLU A 125 25.26 -65.42 74.62
C GLU A 125 26.79 -65.62 74.48
N LEU A 126 27.40 -65.07 73.41
CA LEU A 126 28.84 -65.05 73.22
C LEU A 126 29.56 -64.37 74.38
N LEU A 127 29.11 -63.19 74.80
CA LEU A 127 29.70 -62.45 75.92
C LEU A 127 29.64 -63.24 77.23
N SER A 128 28.53 -63.95 77.49
CA SER A 128 28.40 -64.82 78.67
C SER A 128 29.43 -65.95 78.68
N TYR A 129 29.68 -66.58 77.53
CA TYR A 129 30.71 -67.62 77.44
C TYR A 129 32.13 -67.05 77.51
N VAL A 130 32.36 -65.84 76.99
CA VAL A 130 33.63 -65.12 77.18
C VAL A 130 33.88 -64.86 78.66
N ASP A 131 32.85 -64.46 79.41
CA ASP A 131 32.92 -64.31 80.87
C ASP A 131 33.25 -65.62 81.58
N GLU A 132 32.65 -66.74 81.16
CA GLU A 132 32.97 -68.05 81.70
C GLU A 132 34.43 -68.44 81.41
N VAL A 133 34.92 -68.21 80.19
CA VAL A 133 36.33 -68.45 79.82
C VAL A 133 37.27 -67.62 80.69
N ILE A 134 36.98 -66.31 80.88
CA ILE A 134 37.77 -65.43 81.74
C ILE A 134 37.78 -65.94 83.19
N ALA A 135 36.62 -66.36 83.71
CA ALA A 135 36.50 -66.90 85.07
C ALA A 135 37.34 -68.18 85.26
N GLN A 136 37.28 -69.12 84.31
CA GLN A 136 38.08 -70.34 84.35
C GLN A 136 39.59 -70.05 84.23
N VAL A 137 39.99 -69.09 83.37
CA VAL A 137 41.38 -68.65 83.26
C VAL A 137 41.88 -68.03 84.57
N ARG A 138 41.08 -67.16 85.22
CA ARG A 138 41.42 -66.57 86.53
C ARG A 138 41.52 -67.62 87.63
N ALA A 139 40.71 -68.69 87.55
CA ALA A 139 40.80 -69.86 88.43
C ALA A 139 41.95 -70.82 88.09
N SER A 140 42.75 -70.52 87.05
CA SER A 140 43.83 -71.38 86.52
C SER A 140 43.37 -72.72 85.91
N GLU A 141 42.08 -72.84 85.57
CA GLU A 141 41.44 -74.03 84.97
C GLU A 141 41.53 -73.98 83.42
N TRP A 142 42.75 -74.03 82.89
CA TRP A 142 43.03 -73.83 81.45
C TRP A 142 42.36 -74.86 80.53
N THR A 143 42.32 -76.13 80.93
CA THR A 143 41.70 -77.20 80.13
C THR A 143 40.20 -76.98 79.99
N ARG A 144 39.54 -76.53 81.06
CA ARG A 144 38.11 -76.20 81.02
C ARG A 144 37.84 -74.97 80.16
N ALA A 145 38.65 -73.92 80.29
CA ALA A 145 38.57 -72.73 79.46
C ALA A 145 38.74 -73.05 77.95
N GLN A 146 39.69 -73.92 77.62
CA GLN A 146 39.92 -74.39 76.25
C GLN A 146 38.75 -75.25 75.72
N SER A 147 38.16 -76.09 76.57
CA SER A 147 36.94 -76.84 76.23
C SER A 147 35.81 -75.89 75.88
N ILE A 148 35.51 -74.90 76.73
CA ILE A 148 34.43 -73.92 76.51
C ILE A 148 34.67 -73.16 75.19
N ARG A 149 35.90 -72.68 74.94
CA ARG A 149 36.25 -71.97 73.69
C ARG A 149 35.97 -72.80 72.43
N HIS A 150 36.36 -74.08 72.41
CA HIS A 150 36.27 -74.91 71.20
C HIS A 150 34.98 -75.73 71.06
N THR A 151 34.11 -75.75 72.08
CA THR A 151 32.84 -76.49 72.04
C THR A 151 31.66 -75.53 72.11
N ASP A 152 31.35 -75.03 73.29
CA ASP A 152 30.19 -74.19 73.55
C ASP A 152 30.29 -72.86 72.80
N LEU A 153 31.39 -72.11 73.01
CA LEU A 153 31.60 -70.80 72.40
C LEU A 153 31.71 -70.89 70.86
N ALA A 154 32.45 -71.87 70.34
CA ALA A 154 32.58 -72.09 68.90
C ALA A 154 31.23 -72.44 68.22
N SER A 155 30.29 -73.06 68.94
CA SER A 155 28.96 -73.35 68.41
C SER A 155 28.12 -72.08 68.24
N VAL A 156 28.10 -71.22 69.25
CA VAL A 156 27.41 -69.92 69.21
C VAL A 156 28.06 -68.99 68.19
N GLU A 157 29.40 -68.97 68.12
CA GLU A 157 30.18 -68.16 67.18
C GLU A 157 29.81 -68.45 65.73
N ARG A 158 29.65 -69.73 65.37
CA ARG A 158 29.25 -70.11 64.00
C ARG A 158 27.86 -69.62 63.64
N ARG A 159 26.90 -69.67 64.57
CA ARG A 159 25.53 -69.15 64.35
C ARG A 159 25.55 -67.63 64.23
N PHE A 160 26.24 -66.95 65.14
CA PHE A 160 26.38 -65.50 65.12
C PHE A 160 27.00 -64.99 63.82
N LEU A 161 28.12 -65.59 63.38
CA LEU A 161 28.78 -65.20 62.14
C LEU A 161 27.94 -65.52 60.91
N ALA A 162 27.15 -66.60 60.93
CA ALA A 162 26.22 -66.91 59.85
C ALA A 162 25.13 -65.83 59.73
N ASP A 163 24.50 -65.44 60.83
CA ASP A 163 23.45 -64.41 60.84
C ASP A 163 24.01 -63.03 60.41
N VAL A 164 25.24 -62.67 60.84
CA VAL A 164 25.90 -61.42 60.41
C VAL A 164 26.22 -61.43 58.92
N ASP A 165 26.69 -62.57 58.38
CA ASP A 165 26.98 -62.71 56.95
C ASP A 165 25.70 -62.70 56.11
N GLU A 166 24.61 -63.31 56.59
CA GLU A 166 23.30 -63.28 55.95
C GLU A 166 22.72 -61.87 55.93
N LEU A 167 22.80 -61.14 57.05
CA LEU A 167 22.40 -59.74 57.13
C LEU A 167 23.17 -58.87 56.13
N GLY A 168 24.50 -59.00 56.07
CA GLY A 168 25.33 -58.27 55.10
C GLY A 168 24.99 -58.61 53.64
N SER A 169 24.66 -59.87 53.36
CA SER A 169 24.21 -60.32 52.05
C SER A 169 22.84 -59.74 51.66
N ASN A 170 21.89 -59.68 52.60
CA ASN A 170 20.58 -59.08 52.37
C ASN A 170 20.70 -57.60 52.05
N VAL A 171 21.44 -56.84 52.85
CA VAL A 171 21.67 -55.41 52.59
C VAL A 171 22.40 -55.19 51.26
N SER A 172 23.41 -56.01 50.92
CA SER A 172 24.07 -55.94 49.62
C SER A 172 23.12 -56.24 48.44
N THR A 173 22.15 -57.11 48.66
CA THR A 173 21.11 -57.42 47.67
C THR A 173 20.17 -56.22 47.50
N ASP A 174 19.75 -55.58 48.59
CA ASP A 174 18.93 -54.38 48.57
C ASP A 174 19.60 -53.24 47.79
N VAL A 175 20.88 -52.96 48.08
CA VAL A 175 21.66 -51.94 47.36
C VAL A 175 21.75 -52.25 45.87
N THR A 176 21.97 -53.53 45.52
CA THR A 176 22.06 -53.94 44.11
C THR A 176 20.73 -53.78 43.39
N GLU A 177 19.62 -54.13 44.05
CA GLU A 177 18.28 -53.96 43.48
C GLU A 177 17.90 -52.47 43.36
N ALA A 178 18.25 -51.63 44.33
CA ALA A 178 18.06 -50.19 44.26
C ALA A 178 18.81 -49.58 43.06
N ILE A 179 20.08 -49.98 42.83
CA ILE A 179 20.86 -49.56 41.65
C ILE A 179 20.19 -49.99 40.34
N ARG A 180 19.72 -51.24 40.29
CA ARG A 180 19.05 -51.79 39.12
C ARG A 180 17.75 -51.04 38.82
N GLN A 181 16.89 -50.86 39.82
CA GLN A 181 15.64 -50.11 39.71
C GLN A 181 15.88 -48.66 39.25
N SER A 182 16.92 -48.02 39.77
CA SER A 182 17.31 -46.67 39.35
C SER A 182 17.77 -46.62 37.89
N THR A 183 18.56 -47.61 37.46
CA THR A 183 19.00 -47.73 36.06
C THR A 183 17.81 -47.93 35.12
N ASP A 184 16.86 -48.78 35.50
CA ASP A 184 15.63 -49.01 34.73
C ASP A 184 14.77 -47.73 34.66
N THR A 185 14.61 -47.03 35.78
CA THR A 185 13.91 -45.73 35.83
C THR A 185 14.60 -44.67 34.96
N GLN A 186 15.93 -44.65 34.94
CA GLN A 186 16.72 -43.75 34.08
C GLN A 186 16.55 -44.07 32.58
N ASN A 187 16.52 -45.35 32.21
CA ASN A 187 16.27 -45.77 30.84
C ASN A 187 14.84 -45.43 30.38
N GLN A 188 13.86 -45.63 31.24
CA GLN A 188 12.47 -45.21 31.00
C GLN A 188 12.39 -43.69 30.81
N PHE A 189 12.99 -42.92 31.72
CA PHE A 189 13.06 -41.45 31.63
C PHE A 189 13.68 -41.01 30.30
N ARG A 190 14.84 -41.56 29.91
CA ARG A 190 15.49 -41.25 28.62
C ARG A 190 14.55 -41.51 27.44
N THR A 191 13.84 -42.64 27.47
CA THR A 191 12.87 -43.00 26.42
C THR A 191 11.70 -42.02 26.36
N PHE A 192 11.16 -41.60 27.51
CA PHE A 192 10.10 -40.59 27.58
C PHE A 192 10.57 -39.23 27.07
N VAL A 193 11.76 -38.78 27.46
CA VAL A 193 12.33 -37.50 26.98
C VAL A 193 12.47 -37.52 25.46
N ILE A 194 13.04 -38.59 24.89
CA ILE A 194 13.17 -38.74 23.42
C ILE A 194 11.78 -38.72 22.76
N ALA A 195 10.81 -39.47 23.28
CA ALA A 195 9.47 -39.53 22.72
C ALA A 195 8.78 -38.16 22.74
N ILE A 196 8.84 -37.42 23.85
CA ILE A 196 8.28 -36.07 23.98
C ILE A 196 9.01 -35.09 23.07
N SER A 197 10.34 -35.18 22.93
CA SER A 197 11.10 -34.36 21.98
C SER A 197 10.66 -34.59 20.54
N VAL A 198 10.48 -35.85 20.13
CA VAL A 198 9.98 -36.20 18.78
C VAL A 198 8.58 -35.63 18.56
N VAL A 199 7.67 -35.79 19.54
CA VAL A 199 6.32 -35.21 19.49
C VAL A 199 6.39 -33.69 19.39
N GLY A 200 7.26 -33.04 20.15
CA GLY A 200 7.50 -31.60 20.08
C GLY A 200 7.95 -31.13 18.69
N VAL A 201 8.88 -31.86 18.05
CA VAL A 201 9.33 -31.56 16.68
C VAL A 201 8.20 -31.73 15.67
N LEU A 202 7.40 -32.80 15.79
CA LEU A 202 6.24 -33.03 14.92
C LEU A 202 5.18 -31.92 15.06
N ILE A 203 4.89 -31.51 16.29
CA ILE A 203 4.01 -30.36 16.56
C ILE A 203 4.57 -29.10 15.91
N ALA A 204 5.87 -28.81 16.08
CA ALA A 204 6.50 -27.63 15.50
C ALA A 204 6.42 -27.63 13.96
N LEU A 205 6.59 -28.78 13.31
CA LEU A 205 6.43 -28.94 11.86
C LEU A 205 4.97 -28.70 11.42
N ILE A 206 4.00 -29.28 12.12
CA ILE A 206 2.57 -29.08 11.85
C ILE A 206 2.20 -27.60 12.00
N VAL A 207 2.66 -26.97 13.08
CA VAL A 207 2.49 -25.53 13.35
C VAL A 207 3.06 -24.68 12.22
N SER A 208 4.27 -24.99 11.76
CA SER A 208 4.93 -24.28 10.66
C SER A 208 4.14 -24.39 9.35
N ILE A 209 3.67 -25.59 9.03
CA ILE A 209 2.84 -25.85 7.85
C ILE A 209 1.51 -25.10 7.94
N ILE A 210 0.81 -25.18 9.09
CA ILE A 210 -0.45 -24.47 9.30
C ILE A 210 -0.26 -22.97 9.16
N THR A 211 0.77 -22.41 9.79
CA THR A 211 1.07 -20.96 9.73
C THR A 211 1.37 -20.53 8.30
N THR A 212 2.17 -21.31 7.57
CA THR A 212 2.51 -21.04 6.17
C THR A 212 1.27 -21.06 5.27
N LEU A 213 0.42 -22.08 5.41
CA LEU A 213 -0.76 -22.25 4.56
C LEU A 213 -1.88 -21.26 4.90
N SER A 214 -2.02 -20.90 6.17
CA SER A 214 -3.14 -20.08 6.64
C SER A 214 -2.84 -18.59 6.78
N VAL A 215 -1.57 -18.20 6.88
CA VAL A 215 -1.17 -16.80 7.05
C VAL A 215 -0.20 -16.37 5.96
N THR A 216 0.96 -17.03 5.86
CA THR A 216 2.04 -16.57 4.98
C THR A 216 1.67 -16.58 3.51
N ARG A 217 1.10 -17.67 2.99
CA ARG A 217 0.69 -17.77 1.57
C ARG A 217 -0.42 -16.78 1.19
N PRO A 218 -1.56 -16.69 1.93
CA PRO A 218 -2.58 -15.69 1.63
C PRO A 218 -2.06 -14.25 1.66
N LEU A 219 -1.19 -13.92 2.62
CA LEU A 219 -0.59 -12.59 2.71
C LEU A 219 0.34 -12.30 1.52
N ALA A 220 1.15 -13.27 1.10
CA ALA A 220 1.99 -13.14 -0.09
C ALA A 220 1.14 -12.92 -1.37
N ASN A 221 0.03 -13.65 -1.51
CA ASN A 221 -0.92 -13.46 -2.62
C ASN A 221 -1.56 -12.07 -2.59
N LEU A 222 -1.93 -11.57 -1.41
CA LEU A 222 -2.47 -10.22 -1.25
C LEU A 222 -1.44 -9.16 -1.69
N ILE A 223 -0.19 -9.29 -1.25
CA ILE A 223 0.91 -8.39 -1.64
C ILE A 223 1.15 -8.43 -3.16
N ALA A 224 1.17 -9.62 -3.76
CA ALA A 224 1.32 -9.77 -5.21
C ALA A 224 0.17 -9.08 -5.97
N THR A 225 -1.07 -9.28 -5.52
CA THR A 225 -2.26 -8.63 -6.11
C THR A 225 -2.17 -7.11 -6.00
N THR A 226 -1.72 -6.59 -4.85
CA THR A 226 -1.52 -5.15 -4.66
C THR A 226 -0.49 -4.57 -5.61
N ARG A 227 0.61 -5.29 -5.90
CA ARG A 227 1.61 -4.85 -6.88
C ARG A 227 1.05 -4.78 -8.30
N GLU A 228 0.19 -5.73 -8.69
CA GLU A 228 -0.49 -5.70 -9.99
C GLU A 228 -1.44 -4.49 -10.10
N ILE A 229 -2.19 -4.20 -9.05
CA ILE A 229 -3.08 -3.02 -9.00
C ILE A 229 -2.27 -1.71 -9.04
N GLN A 230 -1.13 -1.65 -8.33
CA GLN A 230 -0.21 -0.50 -8.39
C GLN A 230 0.37 -0.28 -9.80
N ALA A 231 0.52 -1.34 -10.58
CA ALA A 231 0.95 -1.26 -11.98
C ALA A 231 -0.17 -0.81 -12.94
N GLY A 232 -1.39 -0.57 -12.43
CA GLY A 232 -2.53 -0.04 -13.20
C GLY A 232 -3.60 -1.06 -13.55
N ASP A 233 -3.43 -2.35 -13.21
CA ASP A 233 -4.46 -3.37 -13.46
C ASP A 233 -5.47 -3.44 -12.30
N PHE A 234 -6.46 -2.56 -12.33
CA PHE A 234 -7.55 -2.52 -11.36
C PHE A 234 -8.58 -3.65 -11.51
N SER A 235 -8.43 -4.58 -12.47
CA SER A 235 -9.35 -5.72 -12.63
C SER A 235 -9.06 -6.84 -11.64
N LYS A 236 -7.83 -6.88 -11.09
CA LYS A 236 -7.38 -7.91 -10.17
C LYS A 236 -8.11 -7.84 -8.83
N ARG A 237 -8.33 -9.00 -8.23
CA ARG A 237 -8.98 -9.14 -6.92
C ARG A 237 -8.21 -10.13 -6.07
N ALA A 238 -8.06 -9.81 -4.79
CA ALA A 238 -7.43 -10.69 -3.85
C ALA A 238 -8.43 -11.79 -3.45
N ASN A 239 -8.20 -13.02 -3.93
CA ASN A 239 -9.03 -14.16 -3.57
C ASN A 239 -8.46 -14.85 -2.33
N VAL A 240 -8.92 -14.42 -1.16
CA VAL A 240 -8.58 -15.04 0.11
C VAL A 240 -9.78 -15.86 0.59
N GLY A 241 -9.65 -17.19 0.54
CA GLY A 241 -10.66 -18.09 1.08
C GLY A 241 -10.62 -18.11 2.60
N GLY A 242 -11.75 -17.90 3.27
CA GLY A 242 -11.82 -17.94 4.73
C GLY A 242 -13.01 -17.18 5.29
N ARG A 243 -13.07 -17.10 6.62
CA ARG A 243 -13.96 -16.21 7.39
C ARG A 243 -13.19 -15.63 8.59
N ASP A 244 -11.91 -15.40 8.39
CA ASP A 244 -10.98 -14.87 9.39
C ASP A 244 -10.56 -13.44 9.05
N GLU A 245 -9.64 -12.90 9.83
CA GLU A 245 -9.16 -11.52 9.72
C GLU A 245 -8.55 -11.22 8.34
N LEU A 246 -7.90 -12.22 7.70
CA LEU A 246 -7.35 -12.07 6.35
C LEU A 246 -8.44 -12.02 5.27
N SER A 247 -9.51 -12.79 5.43
CA SER A 247 -10.68 -12.68 4.53
C SER A 247 -11.34 -11.30 4.64
N ASN A 248 -11.48 -10.76 5.85
CA ASN A 248 -12.04 -9.42 6.05
C ASN A 248 -11.13 -8.35 5.41
N LEU A 249 -9.81 -8.46 5.58
CA LEU A 249 -8.85 -7.57 4.95
C LEU A 249 -8.93 -7.63 3.42
N ALA A 250 -9.01 -8.84 2.84
CA ALA A 250 -9.14 -9.02 1.40
C ALA A 250 -10.44 -8.43 0.85
N GLN A 251 -11.55 -8.52 1.60
CA GLN A 251 -12.81 -7.88 1.22
C GLN A 251 -12.69 -6.35 1.23
N SER A 252 -12.16 -5.75 2.29
CA SER A 252 -11.93 -4.31 2.36
C SER A 252 -11.00 -3.82 1.24
N PHE A 253 -9.96 -4.61 0.93
CA PHE A 253 -9.05 -4.34 -0.17
C PHE A 253 -9.73 -4.39 -1.54
N ASN A 254 -10.57 -5.40 -1.78
CA ASN A 254 -11.33 -5.53 -3.02
C ASN A 254 -12.34 -4.38 -3.18
N SER A 255 -13.00 -3.94 -2.10
CA SER A 255 -13.89 -2.77 -2.11
C SER A 255 -13.14 -1.47 -2.46
N MET A 256 -11.94 -1.26 -1.93
CA MET A 256 -11.09 -0.12 -2.29
C MET A 256 -10.68 -0.17 -3.78
N THR A 257 -10.30 -1.35 -4.27
CA THR A 257 -9.93 -1.54 -5.68
C THR A 257 -11.10 -1.27 -6.62
N GLU A 258 -12.31 -1.70 -6.24
CA GLU A 258 -13.53 -1.41 -6.99
C GLU A 258 -13.85 0.09 -7.04
N GLN A 259 -13.68 0.80 -5.92
CA GLN A 259 -13.83 2.26 -5.89
C GLN A 259 -12.82 2.95 -6.82
N LEU A 260 -11.55 2.54 -6.78
CA LEU A 260 -10.51 3.06 -7.67
C LEU A 260 -10.86 2.82 -9.14
N GLN A 261 -11.27 1.60 -9.49
CA GLN A 261 -11.67 1.26 -10.87
C GLN A 261 -12.82 2.13 -11.36
N ARG A 262 -13.85 2.36 -10.52
CA ARG A 262 -14.98 3.25 -10.85
C ARG A 262 -14.54 4.70 -11.00
N SER A 263 -13.69 5.21 -10.11
CA SER A 263 -13.16 6.58 -10.20
C SER A 263 -12.32 6.80 -11.46
N PHE A 264 -11.47 5.84 -11.82
CA PHE A 264 -10.65 5.95 -13.03
C PHE A 264 -11.50 5.95 -14.29
N SER A 265 -12.47 5.02 -14.39
CA SER A 265 -13.39 4.94 -15.53
C SER A 265 -14.22 6.23 -15.68
N SER A 266 -14.72 6.78 -14.58
CA SER A 266 -15.45 8.06 -14.59
C SER A 266 -14.57 9.24 -14.99
N LEU A 267 -13.30 9.25 -14.58
CA LEU A 267 -12.36 10.29 -14.97
C LEU A 267 -12.05 10.23 -16.48
N GLU A 268 -11.83 9.03 -17.03
CA GLU A 268 -11.63 8.83 -18.46
C GLU A 268 -12.82 9.33 -19.28
N GLU A 269 -14.05 9.01 -18.86
CA GLU A 269 -15.27 9.47 -19.53
C GLU A 269 -15.36 11.01 -19.52
N ARG A 270 -15.07 11.64 -18.37
CA ARG A 270 -15.05 13.11 -18.26
C ARG A 270 -13.97 13.75 -19.12
N VAL A 271 -12.78 13.16 -19.16
CA VAL A 271 -11.67 13.63 -20.01
C VAL A 271 -12.07 13.54 -21.48
N GLN A 272 -12.62 12.40 -21.93
CA GLN A 272 -13.08 12.24 -23.31
C GLN A 272 -14.19 13.23 -23.67
N ALA A 273 -15.19 13.42 -22.80
CA ALA A 273 -16.27 14.37 -23.03
C ALA A 273 -15.73 15.79 -23.20
N ARG A 274 -14.78 16.20 -22.34
CA ARG A 274 -14.16 17.52 -22.42
C ARG A 274 -13.28 17.69 -23.66
N THR A 275 -12.56 16.64 -24.08
CA THR A 275 -11.78 16.66 -25.31
C THR A 275 -12.68 16.86 -26.53
N ARG A 276 -13.79 16.13 -26.64
CA ARG A 276 -14.76 16.30 -27.75
C ARG A 276 -15.36 17.70 -27.80
N GLU A 277 -15.71 18.27 -26.64
CA GLU A 277 -16.22 19.63 -26.53
C GLU A 277 -15.19 20.66 -27.05
N LEU A 278 -13.93 20.52 -26.66
CA LEU A 278 -12.84 21.40 -27.12
C LEU A 278 -12.56 21.26 -28.62
N GLU A 279 -12.59 20.03 -29.16
CA GLU A 279 -12.43 19.77 -30.60
C GLU A 279 -13.53 20.42 -31.43
N ALA A 280 -14.78 20.36 -30.98
CA ALA A 280 -15.91 21.01 -31.65
C ALA A 280 -15.73 22.54 -31.70
N VAL A 281 -15.27 23.15 -30.61
CA VAL A 281 -14.96 24.58 -30.55
C VAL A 281 -13.80 24.96 -31.48
N PHE A 282 -12.74 24.14 -31.54
CA PHE A 282 -11.60 24.39 -32.42
C PHE A 282 -11.95 24.25 -33.92
N ALA A 283 -12.82 23.31 -34.29
CA ALA A 283 -13.28 23.14 -35.66
C ALA A 283 -14.03 24.38 -36.18
N VAL A 284 -14.83 25.03 -35.33
CA VAL A 284 -15.53 26.28 -35.70
C VAL A 284 -14.53 27.43 -35.89
N ASN A 285 -13.50 27.53 -35.03
CA ASN A 285 -12.48 28.59 -35.13
C ASN A 285 -11.67 28.57 -36.42
N THR A 286 -11.40 27.40 -37.00
CA THR A 286 -10.56 27.28 -38.20
C THR A 286 -11.29 27.64 -39.49
N GLN A 287 -12.61 27.43 -39.56
CA GLN A 287 -13.38 27.70 -40.78
C GLN A 287 -13.65 29.21 -41.00
N VAL A 288 -13.89 29.96 -39.92
CA VAL A 288 -14.22 31.40 -39.97
C VAL A 288 -13.00 32.27 -40.34
N GLY A 289 -11.78 31.85 -39.98
CA GLY A 289 -10.56 32.62 -40.22
C GLY A 289 -10.01 32.61 -41.65
N THR A 290 -10.60 31.84 -42.57
CA THR A 290 -10.05 31.61 -43.92
C THR A 290 -10.73 32.43 -45.03
N ILE A 291 -11.86 33.08 -44.73
CA ILE A 291 -12.62 33.84 -45.72
C ILE A 291 -12.17 35.30 -45.68
N LEU A 292 -11.51 35.75 -46.75
CA LEU A 292 -10.92 37.09 -46.87
C LEU A 292 -11.86 38.12 -47.54
N GLU A 293 -12.97 37.66 -48.12
CA GLU A 293 -14.00 38.52 -48.71
C GLU A 293 -15.08 38.79 -47.66
N VAL A 294 -15.22 40.05 -47.26
CA VAL A 294 -16.12 40.48 -46.17
C VAL A 294 -17.56 40.02 -46.42
N ASP A 295 -18.11 40.29 -47.60
CA ASP A 295 -19.51 39.95 -47.91
C ASP A 295 -19.76 38.45 -47.87
N ARG A 296 -18.80 37.67 -48.38
CA ARG A 296 -18.86 36.21 -48.37
C ARG A 296 -18.73 35.62 -46.97
N LEU A 297 -17.80 36.15 -46.17
CA LEU A 297 -17.62 35.77 -44.77
C LEU A 297 -18.92 35.98 -43.99
N LEU A 298 -19.53 37.15 -44.11
CA LEU A 298 -20.75 37.49 -43.39
C LEU A 298 -21.92 36.60 -43.84
N GLN A 299 -22.06 36.34 -45.14
CA GLN A 299 -23.11 35.45 -45.66
C GLN A 299 -22.93 34.02 -45.15
N ASP A 300 -21.74 33.43 -45.31
CA ASP A 300 -21.44 32.04 -44.91
C ASP A 300 -21.64 31.86 -43.39
N VAL A 301 -21.26 32.86 -42.59
CA VAL A 301 -21.49 32.87 -41.14
C VAL A 301 -22.98 32.88 -40.81
N THR A 302 -23.78 33.76 -41.44
CA THR A 302 -25.22 33.82 -41.17
C THR A 302 -25.94 32.53 -41.54
N ASP A 303 -25.62 31.95 -42.70
CA ASP A 303 -26.21 30.67 -43.14
C ASP A 303 -25.80 29.53 -42.21
N MET A 304 -24.52 29.46 -41.81
CA MET A 304 -24.03 28.43 -40.88
C MET A 304 -24.65 28.55 -39.49
N ILE A 305 -24.82 29.77 -38.97
CA ILE A 305 -25.47 30.00 -37.67
C ILE A 305 -26.93 29.57 -37.74
N LYS A 306 -27.66 29.94 -38.79
CA LYS A 306 -29.05 29.52 -38.96
C LYS A 306 -29.18 27.99 -38.98
N GLU A 307 -28.39 27.32 -39.82
CA GLU A 307 -28.50 25.86 -40.03
C GLU A 307 -28.06 25.05 -38.81
N ARG A 308 -26.96 25.42 -38.15
CA ARG A 308 -26.41 24.63 -37.05
C ARG A 308 -27.19 24.77 -35.74
N PHE A 309 -27.87 25.89 -35.56
CA PHE A 309 -28.61 26.20 -34.34
C PHE A 309 -30.13 26.13 -34.53
N ASP A 310 -30.60 25.66 -35.69
CA ASP A 310 -32.02 25.50 -36.04
C ASP A 310 -32.85 26.77 -35.78
N LEU A 311 -32.32 27.92 -36.22
CA LEU A 311 -32.91 29.22 -35.95
C LEU A 311 -33.91 29.60 -37.04
N TYR A 312 -34.95 30.35 -36.67
CA TYR A 312 -35.87 30.95 -37.62
C TYR A 312 -35.09 31.86 -38.59
N HIS A 313 -34.29 32.80 -38.06
CA HIS A 313 -33.44 33.68 -38.86
C HIS A 313 -32.13 34.09 -38.16
N ALA A 314 -31.13 34.46 -38.98
CA ALA A 314 -29.88 35.06 -38.55
C ALA A 314 -29.48 36.20 -39.51
N HIS A 315 -29.01 37.31 -38.97
CA HIS A 315 -28.60 38.51 -39.70
C HIS A 315 -27.31 39.07 -39.12
N ILE A 316 -26.53 39.73 -39.97
CA ILE A 316 -25.46 40.62 -39.52
C ILE A 316 -25.73 42.03 -40.04
N PHE A 317 -25.81 42.96 -39.09
CA PHE A 317 -25.84 44.38 -39.36
C PHE A 317 -24.45 44.97 -39.17
N MET A 318 -23.92 45.66 -40.18
CA MET A 318 -22.65 46.36 -40.09
C MET A 318 -22.86 47.78 -39.58
N TYR A 319 -22.00 48.22 -38.67
CA TYR A 319 -22.06 49.57 -38.12
C TYR A 319 -21.34 50.55 -39.05
N ASP A 320 -22.08 51.54 -39.56
CA ASP A 320 -21.51 52.69 -40.26
C ASP A 320 -21.33 53.87 -39.27
N PRO A 321 -20.08 54.23 -38.92
CA PRO A 321 -19.81 55.32 -38.00
C PRO A 321 -20.12 56.70 -38.58
N LYS A 322 -20.28 56.86 -39.90
CA LYS A 322 -20.60 58.17 -40.50
C LYS A 322 -22.08 58.52 -40.34
N SER A 323 -22.95 57.53 -40.46
CA SER A 323 -24.41 57.69 -40.37
C SER A 323 -24.98 57.27 -39.01
N GLU A 324 -24.14 56.80 -38.08
CA GLU A 324 -24.54 56.20 -36.80
C GLU A 324 -25.67 55.16 -36.96
N ALA A 325 -25.51 54.30 -37.97
CA ALA A 325 -26.53 53.35 -38.37
C ALA A 325 -25.99 51.93 -38.55
N LEU A 326 -26.89 50.97 -38.41
CA LEU A 326 -26.69 49.55 -38.59
C LEU A 326 -27.29 49.14 -39.93
N VAL A 327 -26.44 48.79 -40.88
CA VAL A 327 -26.83 48.42 -42.25
C VAL A 327 -26.88 46.90 -42.36
N LEU A 328 -28.03 46.35 -42.73
CA LEU A 328 -28.17 44.90 -42.93
C LEU A 328 -27.29 44.48 -44.11
N THR A 329 -26.23 43.72 -43.82
CA THR A 329 -25.20 43.37 -44.82
C THR A 329 -25.22 41.89 -45.18
N ALA A 330 -25.63 41.02 -44.24
CA ALA A 330 -25.83 39.61 -44.50
C ALA A 330 -27.09 39.09 -43.80
N GLY A 331 -27.74 38.13 -44.44
CA GLY A 331 -28.92 37.48 -43.89
C GLY A 331 -29.08 36.04 -44.37
N ALA A 332 -29.46 35.17 -43.46
CA ALA A 332 -29.53 33.75 -43.72
C ALA A 332 -30.73 33.36 -44.61
N GLY A 333 -30.49 32.45 -45.56
CA GLY A 333 -31.49 31.92 -46.47
C GLY A 333 -32.05 32.95 -47.46
N HIS A 334 -33.12 32.57 -48.17
CA HIS A 334 -33.73 33.39 -49.22
C HIS A 334 -34.29 34.72 -48.68
N VAL A 335 -35.03 34.67 -47.56
CA VAL A 335 -35.64 35.85 -46.93
C VAL A 335 -34.58 36.83 -46.43
N GLY A 336 -33.51 36.35 -45.78
CA GLY A 336 -32.42 37.22 -45.31
C GLY A 336 -31.74 37.96 -46.47
N ARG A 337 -31.46 37.26 -47.58
CA ARG A 337 -30.89 37.88 -48.80
C ARG A 337 -31.82 38.90 -49.46
N GLN A 338 -33.13 38.65 -49.43
CA GLN A 338 -34.12 39.63 -49.89
C GLN A 338 -34.07 40.90 -49.03
N MET A 339 -34.01 40.77 -47.70
CA MET A 339 -33.92 41.90 -46.78
C MET A 339 -32.63 42.73 -46.94
N VAL A 340 -31.51 42.08 -47.29
CA VAL A 340 -30.27 42.79 -47.66
C VAL A 340 -30.48 43.62 -48.93
N THR A 341 -31.17 43.07 -49.94
CA THR A 341 -31.45 43.76 -51.21
C THR A 341 -32.39 44.97 -51.02
N GLU A 342 -33.28 44.92 -50.03
CA GLU A 342 -34.13 46.06 -49.62
C GLU A 342 -33.34 47.20 -48.97
N GLY A 343 -32.05 47.01 -48.65
CA GLY A 343 -31.18 48.04 -48.09
C GLY A 343 -31.60 48.47 -46.68
N ARG A 344 -32.03 47.52 -45.84
CA ARG A 344 -32.53 47.81 -44.49
C ARG A 344 -31.46 48.49 -43.62
N VAL A 345 -31.80 49.65 -43.07
CA VAL A 345 -30.95 50.42 -42.15
C VAL A 345 -31.69 50.69 -40.84
N ILE A 346 -31.00 50.50 -39.71
CA ILE A 346 -31.52 50.77 -38.37
C ILE A 346 -30.61 51.82 -37.71
N SER A 347 -31.14 52.97 -37.32
CA SER A 347 -30.36 53.94 -36.52
C SER A 347 -29.97 53.32 -35.18
N VAL A 348 -28.71 53.52 -34.75
CA VAL A 348 -28.26 53.10 -33.40
C VAL A 348 -29.06 53.78 -32.30
N ASN A 349 -29.65 54.94 -32.56
CA ASN A 349 -30.48 55.68 -31.61
C ASN A 349 -31.96 55.22 -31.63
N ASN A 350 -32.33 54.23 -32.45
CA ASN A 350 -33.66 53.67 -32.42
C ASN A 350 -33.89 52.91 -31.09
N LEU A 351 -34.67 53.51 -30.19
CA LEU A 351 -35.03 52.89 -28.92
C LEU A 351 -36.01 51.73 -29.09
N ARG A 352 -36.60 51.58 -30.29
CA ARG A 352 -37.47 50.47 -30.64
C ARG A 352 -36.76 49.38 -31.45
N SER A 353 -35.51 49.05 -31.10
CA SER A 353 -34.78 47.95 -31.74
C SER A 353 -33.82 47.26 -30.77
N ILE A 354 -33.96 45.94 -30.63
CA ILE A 354 -33.09 45.06 -29.85
C ILE A 354 -31.66 45.06 -30.42
N VAL A 355 -31.53 44.98 -31.75
CA VAL A 355 -30.26 45.13 -32.47
C VAL A 355 -29.57 46.46 -32.14
N ALA A 356 -30.31 47.58 -32.18
CA ALA A 356 -29.77 48.89 -31.81
C ALA A 356 -29.41 48.97 -30.31
N ARG A 357 -30.17 48.30 -29.43
CA ARG A 357 -29.84 48.19 -28.00
C ARG A 357 -28.51 47.47 -27.80
N ALA A 358 -28.30 46.33 -28.44
CA ALA A 358 -27.03 45.59 -28.36
C ALA A 358 -25.84 46.43 -28.87
N ALA A 359 -26.02 47.20 -29.94
CA ALA A 359 -25.01 48.14 -30.43
C ALA A 359 -24.66 49.24 -29.39
N ARG A 360 -25.68 49.85 -28.76
CA ARG A 360 -25.48 50.91 -27.74
C ARG A 360 -24.82 50.39 -26.47
N THR A 361 -25.30 49.25 -25.96
CA THR A 361 -24.81 48.68 -24.69
C THR A 361 -23.49 47.94 -24.86
N ARG A 362 -23.16 47.51 -26.09
CA ARG A 362 -22.02 46.62 -26.38
C ARG A 362 -22.02 45.35 -25.53
N ALA A 363 -23.22 44.88 -25.18
CA ALA A 363 -23.45 43.63 -24.48
C ALA A 363 -24.48 42.81 -25.24
N GLY A 364 -24.41 41.49 -25.14
CA GLY A 364 -25.43 40.61 -25.66
C GLY A 364 -26.79 40.88 -25.00
N VAL A 365 -27.84 40.81 -25.80
CA VAL A 365 -29.20 41.13 -25.41
C VAL A 365 -30.09 39.97 -25.79
N VAL A 366 -30.84 39.44 -24.82
CA VAL A 366 -31.82 38.37 -25.03
C VAL A 366 -33.21 38.88 -24.74
N VAL A 367 -34.13 38.63 -25.67
CA VAL A 367 -35.57 38.85 -25.49
C VAL A 367 -36.30 37.56 -25.85
N ASN A 368 -36.78 36.86 -24.83
CA ASN A 368 -37.46 35.58 -25.00
C ASN A 368 -38.96 35.69 -25.34
N ASN A 369 -39.53 36.90 -25.21
CA ASN A 369 -40.87 37.20 -25.70
C ASN A 369 -40.90 38.62 -26.30
N VAL A 370 -40.88 38.71 -27.63
CA VAL A 370 -40.87 40.01 -28.33
C VAL A 370 -42.20 40.76 -28.26
N THR A 371 -43.30 40.10 -27.88
CA THR A 371 -44.62 40.75 -27.72
C THR A 371 -44.73 41.56 -26.43
N GLU A 372 -43.88 41.26 -25.46
CA GLU A 372 -43.85 41.90 -24.13
C GLU A 372 -42.79 43.01 -24.02
N THR A 373 -41.94 43.19 -25.04
CA THR A 373 -40.92 44.23 -25.05
C THR A 373 -41.33 45.46 -25.85
N VAL A 374 -40.95 46.64 -25.35
CA VAL A 374 -41.20 47.92 -26.03
C VAL A 374 -40.21 48.19 -27.18
N ASP A 375 -39.14 47.40 -27.27
CA ASP A 375 -38.03 47.64 -28.17
C ASP A 375 -37.85 46.64 -29.31
N PHE A 376 -38.90 45.90 -29.65
CA PHE A 376 -38.94 45.04 -30.82
C PHE A 376 -39.24 45.84 -32.10
N LEU A 377 -38.46 45.59 -33.16
CA LEU A 377 -38.67 46.18 -34.49
C LEU A 377 -39.16 45.13 -35.49
N PRO A 378 -40.49 44.95 -35.68
CA PRO A 378 -41.02 43.92 -36.56
C PRO A 378 -40.61 44.15 -38.01
N HIS A 379 -40.49 43.05 -38.77
CA HIS A 379 -40.27 43.08 -40.21
C HIS A 379 -41.38 42.31 -40.93
N PRO A 380 -41.96 42.83 -42.03
CA PRO A 380 -43.04 42.15 -42.76
C PRO A 380 -42.67 40.75 -43.26
N LEU A 381 -41.40 40.54 -43.62
CA LEU A 381 -40.91 39.23 -44.08
C LEU A 381 -40.67 38.24 -42.93
N LEU A 382 -40.70 38.69 -41.67
CA LEU A 382 -40.47 37.89 -40.47
C LEU A 382 -41.66 38.00 -39.49
N PRO A 383 -42.88 37.59 -39.90
CA PRO A 383 -44.08 37.80 -39.10
C PRO A 383 -44.14 36.91 -37.84
N ASN A 384 -43.34 35.83 -37.79
CA ASN A 384 -43.45 34.80 -36.76
C ASN A 384 -42.38 34.92 -35.68
N THR A 385 -41.54 35.96 -35.67
CA THR A 385 -40.52 36.14 -34.62
C THR A 385 -41.18 36.22 -33.24
N ARG A 386 -40.76 35.35 -32.33
CA ARG A 386 -41.25 35.27 -30.95
C ARG A 386 -40.18 35.54 -29.91
N SER A 387 -38.93 35.21 -30.21
CA SER A 387 -37.76 35.57 -29.42
C SER A 387 -36.62 36.06 -30.32
N GLU A 388 -35.77 36.93 -29.77
CA GLU A 388 -34.66 37.57 -30.48
C GLU A 388 -33.45 37.69 -29.55
N LEU A 389 -32.26 37.36 -30.07
CA LEU A 389 -30.98 37.53 -29.41
C LEU A 389 -30.06 38.34 -30.32
N ALA A 390 -29.56 39.45 -29.79
CA ALA A 390 -28.63 40.32 -30.51
C ALA A 390 -27.32 40.43 -29.73
N VAL A 391 -26.21 40.11 -30.40
CA VAL A 391 -24.86 40.18 -29.82
C VAL A 391 -23.96 41.10 -30.65
N PRO A 392 -23.24 42.03 -30.02
CA PRO A 392 -22.42 42.99 -30.74
C PRO A 392 -21.13 42.33 -31.26
N LEU A 393 -20.77 42.65 -32.51
CA LEU A 393 -19.50 42.28 -33.10
C LEU A 393 -18.46 43.32 -32.71
N VAL A 394 -17.70 43.06 -31.63
CA VAL A 394 -16.70 44.00 -31.10
C VAL A 394 -15.29 43.44 -31.30
N ALA A 395 -14.44 44.19 -32.00
CA ALA A 395 -13.02 43.88 -32.13
C ALA A 395 -12.19 45.07 -31.64
N ARG A 396 -11.18 44.80 -30.80
CA ARG A 396 -10.28 45.83 -30.24
C ARG A 396 -11.02 47.05 -29.65
N GLY A 397 -12.15 46.80 -28.97
CA GLY A 397 -12.97 47.84 -28.34
C GLY A 397 -13.83 48.68 -29.30
N ARG A 398 -13.83 48.36 -30.60
CA ARG A 398 -14.65 49.03 -31.63
C ARG A 398 -15.83 48.14 -32.02
N LEU A 399 -17.02 48.73 -32.08
CA LEU A 399 -18.21 48.08 -32.63
C LEU A 399 -18.05 48.01 -34.15
N LEU A 400 -18.08 46.81 -34.71
CA LEU A 400 -18.07 46.56 -36.15
C LEU A 400 -19.47 46.30 -36.69
N GLY A 401 -20.35 45.77 -35.85
CA GLY A 401 -21.70 45.39 -36.23
C GLY A 401 -22.44 44.68 -35.10
N VAL A 402 -23.57 44.06 -35.44
CA VAL A 402 -24.38 43.26 -34.52
C VAL A 402 -24.84 42.01 -35.27
N LEU A 403 -24.62 40.84 -34.66
CA LEU A 403 -25.24 39.59 -35.07
C LEU A 403 -26.60 39.49 -34.37
N ASP A 404 -27.64 39.34 -35.16
CA ASP A 404 -29.03 39.22 -34.74
C ASP A 404 -29.53 37.83 -35.10
N VAL A 405 -30.11 37.12 -34.15
CA VAL A 405 -30.74 35.81 -34.38
C VAL A 405 -32.13 35.78 -33.78
N GLN A 406 -33.05 35.13 -34.49
CA GLN A 406 -34.47 35.12 -34.19
C GLN A 406 -35.00 33.69 -34.18
N SER A 407 -35.97 33.43 -33.32
CA SER A 407 -36.71 32.17 -33.25
C SER A 407 -38.22 32.45 -33.29
N ASP A 408 -38.97 31.51 -33.87
CA ASP A 408 -40.43 31.48 -33.88
C ASP A 408 -41.04 30.77 -32.64
N GLU A 409 -40.19 30.50 -31.65
CA GLU A 409 -40.54 30.00 -30.32
C GLU A 409 -40.31 31.05 -29.22
N PHE A 410 -41.14 31.03 -28.17
CA PHE A 410 -40.89 31.78 -26.95
C PHE A 410 -39.84 31.07 -26.09
N ASP A 411 -39.09 31.81 -25.27
CA ASP A 411 -38.11 31.25 -24.33
C ASP A 411 -37.00 30.38 -24.96
N HIS A 412 -36.73 30.59 -26.24
CA HIS A 412 -35.78 29.78 -27.00
C HIS A 412 -34.32 30.03 -26.60
N PHE A 413 -33.98 31.25 -26.15
CA PHE A 413 -32.59 31.62 -25.87
C PHE A 413 -32.27 31.51 -24.36
N LEU A 414 -31.47 30.50 -24.03
CA LEU A 414 -30.94 30.25 -22.68
C LEU A 414 -29.59 30.97 -22.45
N PRO A 415 -29.14 31.15 -21.19
CA PRO A 415 -27.85 31.78 -20.87
C PRO A 415 -26.64 31.09 -21.53
N GLU A 416 -26.70 29.77 -21.71
CA GLU A 416 -25.68 28.99 -22.40
C GLU A 416 -25.62 29.36 -23.89
N THR A 417 -26.77 29.57 -24.52
CA THR A 417 -26.87 30.02 -25.93
C THR A 417 -26.30 31.42 -26.10
N LEU A 418 -26.58 32.34 -25.16
CA LEU A 418 -25.97 33.67 -25.16
C LEU A 418 -24.45 33.59 -25.10
N SER A 419 -23.91 32.81 -24.17
CA SER A 419 -22.45 32.65 -24.02
C SER A 419 -21.81 32.11 -25.30
N LEU A 420 -22.47 31.15 -25.96
CA LEU A 420 -22.01 30.60 -27.23
C LEU A 420 -22.08 31.62 -28.37
N MET A 421 -23.17 32.38 -28.48
CA MET A 421 -23.34 33.43 -29.49
C MET A 421 -22.35 34.58 -29.29
N GLU A 422 -22.00 34.94 -28.06
CA GLU A 422 -20.96 35.93 -27.75
C GLU A 422 -19.55 35.44 -28.18
N ILE A 423 -19.25 34.16 -27.99
CA ILE A 423 -17.99 33.55 -28.48
C ILE A 423 -17.94 33.61 -30.01
N LEU A 424 -19.04 33.21 -30.68
CA LEU A 424 -19.12 33.27 -32.15
C LEU A 424 -19.01 34.71 -32.66
N ALA A 425 -19.75 35.64 -32.06
CA ALA A 425 -19.71 37.07 -32.39
C ALA A 425 -18.30 37.65 -32.25
N THR A 426 -17.56 37.26 -31.20
CA THR A 426 -16.17 37.66 -31.00
C THR A 426 -15.28 37.16 -32.14
N GLN A 427 -15.43 35.89 -32.55
CA GLN A 427 -14.64 35.32 -33.65
C GLN A 427 -14.98 35.95 -35.00
N VAL A 428 -16.26 36.18 -35.26
CA VAL A 428 -16.73 36.87 -36.47
C VAL A 428 -16.18 38.29 -36.50
N ALA A 429 -16.19 39.01 -35.37
CA ALA A 429 -15.61 40.35 -35.27
C ALA A 429 -14.09 40.36 -35.55
N ILE A 430 -13.36 39.35 -35.06
CA ILE A 430 -11.92 39.21 -35.34
C ILE A 430 -11.68 38.93 -36.83
N ALA A 431 -12.40 37.98 -37.41
CA ALA A 431 -12.27 37.62 -38.82
C ALA A 431 -12.63 38.80 -39.75
N LEU A 432 -13.73 39.50 -39.43
CA LEU A 432 -14.16 40.72 -40.12
C LEU A 432 -13.10 41.82 -40.04
N ASN A 433 -12.55 42.08 -38.86
CA ASN A 433 -11.48 43.05 -38.70
C ASN A 433 -10.24 42.68 -39.53
N ASN A 434 -9.88 41.39 -39.60
CA ASN A 434 -8.76 40.92 -40.40
C ASN A 434 -9.03 41.06 -41.90
N ALA A 435 -10.23 40.70 -42.37
CA ALA A 435 -10.65 40.83 -43.77
C ALA A 435 -10.65 42.31 -44.21
N THR A 436 -11.18 43.22 -43.39
CA THR A 436 -11.14 44.66 -43.66
C THR A 436 -9.71 45.20 -43.70
N LEU A 437 -8.85 44.80 -42.76
CA LEU A 437 -7.43 45.21 -42.77
C LEU A 437 -6.72 44.71 -44.02
N TYR A 438 -6.98 43.48 -44.43
CA TYR A 438 -6.43 42.90 -45.66
C TYR A 438 -6.88 43.67 -46.90
N GLU A 439 -8.17 43.98 -47.02
CA GLU A 439 -8.71 44.75 -48.14
C GLU A 439 -8.10 46.16 -48.23
N VAL A 440 -7.95 46.85 -47.08
CA VAL A 440 -7.29 48.16 -47.03
C VAL A 440 -5.81 48.06 -47.44
N ALA A 441 -5.09 47.04 -46.96
CA ALA A 441 -3.71 46.80 -47.34
C ALA A 441 -3.58 46.49 -48.85
N GLU A 442 -4.48 45.68 -49.40
CA GLU A 442 -4.49 45.35 -50.83
C GLU A 442 -4.80 46.59 -51.68
N ARG A 443 -5.81 47.38 -51.32
CA ARG A 443 -6.13 48.65 -52.01
C ARG A 443 -4.95 49.62 -51.97
N THR A 444 -4.28 49.72 -50.83
CA THR A 444 -3.09 50.57 -50.66
C THR A 444 -1.94 50.08 -51.54
N SER A 445 -1.64 48.78 -51.52
CA SER A 445 -0.61 48.17 -52.38
C SER A 445 -0.92 48.36 -53.87
N ARG A 446 -2.16 48.16 -54.31
CA ARG A 446 -2.60 48.42 -55.70
C ARG A 446 -2.41 49.88 -56.08
N ARG A 447 -2.69 50.81 -55.16
CA ARG A 447 -2.48 52.24 -55.36
C ARG A 447 -1.00 52.57 -55.49
N GLU A 448 -0.15 52.09 -54.58
CA GLU A 448 1.30 52.32 -54.62
C GLU A 448 1.93 51.74 -55.88
N ARG A 449 1.51 50.54 -56.31
CA ARG A 449 1.97 49.91 -57.55
C ARG A 449 1.60 50.74 -58.77
N THR A 450 0.38 51.27 -58.81
CA THR A 450 -0.06 52.20 -59.86
C THR A 450 0.80 53.46 -59.86
N ILE A 451 1.02 54.10 -58.70
CA ILE A 451 1.87 55.29 -58.57
C ILE A 451 3.31 55.01 -59.00
N GLY A 452 3.88 53.88 -58.58
CA GLY A 452 5.23 53.44 -58.94
C GLY A 452 5.38 53.24 -60.45
N ASN A 453 4.42 52.56 -61.08
CA ASN A 453 4.40 52.38 -62.54
C ASN A 453 4.34 53.72 -63.28
N ILE A 454 3.51 54.66 -62.83
CA ILE A 454 3.41 56.01 -63.41
C ILE A 454 4.75 56.75 -63.26
N THR A 455 5.34 56.72 -62.07
CA THR A 455 6.63 57.37 -61.77
C THR A 455 7.75 56.81 -62.62
N GLN A 456 7.84 55.49 -62.78
CA GLN A 456 8.85 54.83 -63.61
C GLN A 456 8.70 55.22 -65.10
N LYS A 457 7.48 55.27 -65.62
CA LYS A 457 7.22 55.72 -67.00
C LYS A 457 7.61 57.18 -67.21
N ILE A 458 7.47 58.03 -66.19
CA ILE A 458 7.92 59.42 -66.24
C ILE A 458 9.46 59.51 -66.21
N GLN A 459 10.13 58.73 -65.36
CA GLN A 459 11.60 58.76 -65.23
C GLN A 459 12.37 58.16 -66.42
N THR A 460 11.74 57.25 -67.18
CA THR A 460 12.37 56.58 -68.33
C THR A 460 12.17 57.32 -69.65
N ALA A 461 11.35 58.37 -69.67
CA ALA A 461 11.14 59.21 -70.84
C ALA A 461 12.39 60.02 -71.17
N VAL A 462 12.75 60.08 -72.45
CA VAL A 462 14.04 60.63 -72.93
C VAL A 462 13.91 62.09 -73.38
N SER A 463 12.68 62.61 -73.52
CA SER A 463 12.39 64.01 -73.87
C SER A 463 11.31 64.63 -72.97
N ILE A 464 11.31 65.98 -72.88
CA ILE A 464 10.29 66.74 -72.15
C ILE A 464 8.88 66.46 -72.73
N ASP A 465 8.75 66.37 -74.05
CA ASP A 465 7.48 66.02 -74.71
C ASP A 465 6.96 64.64 -74.29
N GLU A 466 7.84 63.64 -74.20
CA GLU A 466 7.47 62.28 -73.81
C GLU A 466 7.05 62.21 -72.33
N ILE A 467 7.72 62.98 -71.46
CA ILE A 467 7.33 63.14 -70.05
C ILE A 467 5.93 63.76 -69.95
N LEU A 468 5.67 64.87 -70.65
CA LEU A 468 4.40 65.59 -70.58
C LEU A 468 3.25 64.73 -71.11
N GLN A 469 3.42 64.11 -72.28
CA GLN A 469 2.41 63.23 -72.85
C GLN A 469 2.14 62.00 -71.97
N SER A 470 3.19 61.38 -71.40
CA SER A 470 3.04 60.25 -70.48
C SER A 470 2.31 60.67 -69.21
N THR A 471 2.66 61.83 -68.64
CA THR A 471 2.04 62.38 -67.43
C THR A 471 0.55 62.70 -67.66
N ILE A 472 0.21 63.34 -68.77
CA ILE A 472 -1.18 63.67 -69.13
C ILE A 472 -2.03 62.40 -69.27
N ARG A 473 -1.54 61.40 -70.02
CA ARG A 473 -2.25 60.12 -70.22
C ARG A 473 -2.46 59.38 -68.90
N GLU A 474 -1.44 59.28 -68.08
CA GLU A 474 -1.50 58.52 -66.83
C GLU A 474 -2.35 59.25 -65.76
N LEU A 475 -2.30 60.59 -65.68
CA LEU A 475 -3.18 61.37 -64.80
C LEU A 475 -4.64 61.31 -65.26
N GLY A 476 -4.91 61.42 -66.57
CA GLY A 476 -6.26 61.27 -67.12
C GLY A 476 -6.87 59.91 -66.78
N LYS A 477 -6.09 58.83 -66.94
CA LYS A 477 -6.51 57.47 -66.56
C LYS A 477 -6.69 57.29 -65.06
N ALA A 478 -5.76 57.79 -64.24
CA ALA A 478 -5.81 57.62 -62.78
C ALA A 478 -6.96 58.39 -62.13
N LEU A 479 -7.26 59.61 -62.61
CA LEU A 479 -8.32 60.47 -62.07
C LEU A 479 -9.68 60.24 -62.75
N ARG A 480 -9.72 59.42 -63.82
CA ARG A 480 -10.92 59.15 -64.63
C ARG A 480 -11.55 60.45 -65.16
N VAL A 481 -10.71 61.38 -65.62
CA VAL A 481 -11.15 62.65 -66.19
C VAL A 481 -10.99 62.64 -67.71
N PRO A 482 -11.96 63.19 -68.46
CA PRO A 482 -11.98 63.10 -69.92
C PRO A 482 -10.95 64.01 -70.60
N HIS A 483 -10.53 65.11 -69.96
CA HIS A 483 -9.53 66.02 -70.49
C HIS A 483 -8.49 66.38 -69.42
N THR A 484 -7.22 66.26 -69.77
CA THR A 484 -6.08 66.66 -68.94
C THR A 484 -5.11 67.47 -69.81
N ALA A 485 -4.64 68.60 -69.30
CA ALA A 485 -3.64 69.44 -69.97
C ALA A 485 -2.56 69.85 -68.96
N ILE A 486 -1.32 70.01 -69.43
CA ILE A 486 -0.22 70.57 -68.63
C ILE A 486 0.26 71.84 -69.33
N GLU A 487 0.27 72.96 -68.61
CA GLU A 487 0.81 74.23 -69.07
C GLU A 487 2.18 74.46 -68.41
N LEU A 488 3.24 74.51 -69.21
CA LEU A 488 4.59 74.85 -68.75
C LEU A 488 4.83 76.35 -68.94
N ARG A 489 5.04 77.07 -67.83
CA ARG A 489 5.42 78.48 -67.87
C ARG A 489 6.94 78.62 -67.72
N LEU A 490 7.63 78.92 -68.82
CA LEU A 490 9.06 79.19 -68.81
C LEU A 490 9.33 80.56 -68.17
N THR A 491 10.13 80.61 -67.09
CA THR A 491 10.61 81.87 -66.51
C THR A 491 11.83 82.37 -67.27
N GLU A 492 11.73 83.57 -67.84
CA GLU A 492 12.74 84.19 -68.70
C GLU A 492 14.12 84.30 -68.03
N ASN A 493 15.05 83.40 -68.36
CA ASN A 493 16.47 83.76 -68.46
C ASN A 493 17.37 82.86 -69.34
N THR A 494 16.83 81.96 -70.16
CA THR A 494 17.62 81.24 -71.19
C THR A 494 16.75 80.81 -72.35
N LEU A 495 16.40 81.73 -73.26
CA LEU A 495 15.97 81.38 -74.63
C LEU A 495 16.40 82.46 -75.63
N SER A 496 17.06 82.01 -76.70
CA SER A 496 17.30 82.72 -77.97
C SER A 496 15.99 82.74 -78.78
N SER A 497 15.85 83.73 -79.65
CA SER A 497 14.60 84.20 -80.28
C SER A 497 13.93 83.28 -81.32
N ASP A 498 13.92 81.97 -81.13
CA ASP A 498 13.21 81.03 -82.04
C ASP A 498 12.12 80.14 -81.39
N ASP A 499 11.98 80.10 -80.06
CA ASP A 499 11.00 79.20 -79.40
C ASP A 499 9.90 79.96 -78.62
N ARG A 500 9.01 80.67 -79.33
CA ARG A 500 7.82 81.34 -78.76
C ARG A 500 6.50 80.64 -79.11
N GLU A 501 6.43 79.33 -78.91
CA GLU A 501 5.14 78.61 -78.82
C GLU A 501 4.96 78.05 -77.41
N ASN A 502 3.86 78.44 -76.77
CA ASN A 502 3.38 77.78 -75.56
C ASN A 502 3.16 76.30 -75.91
N LEU A 503 3.98 75.41 -75.36
CA LEU A 503 3.73 73.97 -75.38
C LEU A 503 2.53 73.67 -74.47
N ILE A 504 1.33 73.82 -75.02
CA ILE A 504 0.13 73.17 -74.53
C ILE A 504 0.15 71.76 -75.09
N VAL A 505 0.44 70.79 -74.24
CA VAL A 505 0.26 69.38 -74.59
C VAL A 505 -1.14 68.99 -74.11
N GLU A 506 -2.03 68.70 -75.05
CA GLU A 506 -3.40 68.23 -74.80
C GLU A 506 -3.53 66.74 -75.14
N GLN A 507 -4.40 66.05 -74.41
CA GLN A 507 -4.74 64.67 -74.73
C GLN A 507 -5.69 64.64 -75.94
N GLU A 508 -5.25 64.10 -77.08
CA GLU A 508 -6.16 63.81 -78.19
C GLU A 508 -7.17 62.71 -77.80
N PRO A 509 -8.43 62.81 -78.27
CA PRO A 509 -9.45 61.83 -77.94
C PRO A 509 -9.11 60.46 -78.57
N GLU A 510 -8.94 59.43 -77.75
CA GLU A 510 -8.98 58.05 -78.22
C GLU A 510 -10.40 57.78 -78.75
N ASN A 511 -10.51 57.41 -80.04
CA ASN A 511 -11.77 57.01 -80.65
C ASN A 511 -12.45 55.89 -79.85
N ALA A 512 -13.77 56.02 -79.71
CA ALA A 512 -14.69 55.26 -78.86
C ALA A 512 -14.60 53.73 -78.95
#